data_AF-A0A7S2NIK4-F1
#
_entry.id   AF-A0A7S2NIK4-F1
#
_cell.length_a   1.000
_cell.length_b   1.000
_cell.length_c   1.000
_cell.angle_alpha   90.00
_cell.angle_beta   90.00
_cell.angle_gamma   90.00
#
_symmetry.space_group_name_H-M   'P 1'
#
loop_
_entity.id
_entity.type
_entity.pdbx_description
1 polymer ?
#
loop_
_entity_poly.entity_id
_entity_poly.type
_entity_poly.pdbx_seq_one_letter_code
_entity_poly.pdbx_strand_id
1 'polypeptide(L)'
;QEALSCCFVSGAALLLLALCGVCHWIVSRVLSEHLKKAITVAIGIFQALIGFQVMGLVVMSKETLVTLGDLELSNTKLLLAIAGFCAISAMLVKGGVHGALLIGIWLMAGISWVLGISEPPQSAISMPRFDAAFAVDFSGWTPGSGKLQG
;
A
#
# COMPACT_ATOMS: atom_id res chain seq x y z
N GLN A 1 2.23 17.64 -5.08
CA GLN A 1 2.53 17.27 -6.48
C GLN A 1 4.00 16.92 -6.69
N GLU A 2 4.89 17.47 -5.85
CA GLU A 2 6.33 17.17 -5.81
C GLU A 2 6.65 15.67 -5.73
N ALA A 3 5.91 14.90 -4.91
CA ALA A 3 6.12 13.46 -4.80
C ALA A 3 5.90 12.71 -6.13
N LEU A 4 4.85 13.08 -6.89
CA LEU A 4 4.55 12.45 -8.19
C LEU A 4 5.61 12.82 -9.24
N SER A 5 6.08 14.08 -9.23
CA SER A 5 7.17 14.57 -10.08
C SER A 5 8.48 13.81 -9.80
N CYS A 6 8.82 13.62 -8.52
CA CYS A 6 9.98 12.83 -8.11
C CYS A 6 9.85 11.34 -8.51
N CYS A 7 8.69 10.72 -8.31
CA CYS A 7 8.42 9.35 -8.75
C CYS A 7 8.52 9.20 -10.28
N PHE A 8 8.05 10.19 -11.04
CA PHE A 8 8.15 10.20 -12.51
C PHE A 8 9.61 10.27 -12.97
N VAL A 9 10.42 11.16 -12.40
CA VAL A 9 11.85 11.29 -12.72
C VAL A 9 12.62 10.03 -12.33
N SER A 10 12.36 9.46 -11.15
CA SER A 10 12.96 8.19 -10.73
C SER A 10 12.57 7.03 -11.66
N GLY A 11 11.30 6.95 -12.05
CA GLY A 11 10.82 5.97 -13.02
C GLY A 11 11.47 6.11 -14.40
N ALA A 12 11.61 7.34 -14.91
CA ALA A 12 12.29 7.61 -16.17
C ALA A 12 13.77 7.22 -16.12
N ALA A 13 14.47 7.55 -15.03
CA ALA A 13 15.86 7.15 -14.82
C ALA A 13 16.01 5.62 -14.74
N LEU A 14 15.12 4.93 -14.02
CA LEU A 14 15.09 3.47 -13.94
C LEU A 14 14.79 2.81 -15.29
N LEU A 15 13.90 3.38 -16.10
CA LEU A 15 13.60 2.90 -17.44
C LEU A 15 14.84 2.99 -18.35
N LEU A 16 15.54 4.14 -18.34
CA LEU A 16 16.77 4.33 -19.12
C LEU A 16 17.87 3.35 -18.70
N LEU A 17 18.06 3.15 -17.39
CA LEU A 17 19.02 2.17 -16.86
C LEU A 17 18.65 0.72 -17.22
N ALA A 18 17.35 0.39 -17.22
CA ALA A 18 16.86 -0.92 -17.61
C ALA A 18 17.11 -1.21 -19.09
N LEU A 19 16.86 -0.23 -19.97
CA LEU A 19 17.14 -0.33 -21.41
C LEU A 19 18.65 -0.48 -21.69
N CYS A 20 19.50 0.15 -20.88
CA CYS A 20 20.96 0.04 -20.98
C CYS A 20 21.51 -1.29 -20.41
N GLY A 21 20.67 -2.15 -19.83
CA GLY A 21 21.09 -3.44 -19.25
C GLY A 21 21.84 -3.35 -17.91
N VAL A 22 22.04 -2.14 -17.39
CA VAL A 22 22.77 -1.85 -16.15
C VAL A 22 22.07 -2.49 -14.94
N CYS A 23 20.74 -2.50 -14.92
CA CYS A 23 19.96 -3.17 -13.87
C CYS A 23 20.26 -4.68 -13.80
N HIS A 24 20.35 -5.37 -14.94
CA HIS A 24 20.64 -6.81 -14.96
C HIS A 24 22.09 -7.09 -14.50
N TRP A 25 23.03 -6.26 -14.92
CA TRP A 25 24.43 -6.37 -14.51
C TRP A 25 24.59 -6.15 -13.00
N ILE A 26 23.92 -5.15 -12.43
CA ILE A 26 23.92 -4.88 -10.98
C ILE A 26 23.31 -6.05 -10.22
N VAL A 27 22.14 -6.55 -10.63
CA VAL A 27 21.46 -7.63 -9.91
C VAL A 27 22.23 -8.95 -9.95
N SER A 28 22.93 -9.23 -11.04
CA SER A 28 23.75 -10.45 -11.18
C SER A 28 25.10 -10.36 -10.48
N ARG A 29 25.71 -9.16 -10.37
CA ARG A 29 27.04 -8.98 -9.77
C ARG A 29 27.03 -8.56 -8.30
N VAL A 30 26.06 -7.75 -7.90
CA VAL A 30 26.02 -7.10 -6.58
C VAL A 30 25.13 -7.85 -5.59
N LEU A 31 24.01 -8.42 -6.05
CA LEU A 31 23.06 -9.08 -5.17
C LEU A 31 23.34 -10.59 -5.09
N SER A 32 23.83 -11.04 -3.93
CA SER A 32 23.90 -12.46 -3.60
C SER A 32 22.49 -13.04 -3.41
N GLU A 33 22.33 -14.35 -3.66
CA GLU A 33 21.05 -15.05 -3.49
C GLU A 33 20.47 -14.89 -2.07
N HIS A 34 21.33 -14.80 -1.06
CA HIS A 34 20.92 -14.57 0.33
C HIS A 34 20.37 -13.16 0.55
N LEU A 35 21.00 -12.13 -0.04
CA LEU A 35 20.54 -10.74 0.08
C LEU A 35 19.22 -10.52 -0.66
N LYS A 36 19.04 -11.14 -1.84
CA LYS A 36 17.76 -11.09 -2.57
C LYS A 36 16.62 -11.65 -1.71
N LYS A 37 16.83 -12.82 -1.11
CA LYS A 37 15.83 -13.45 -0.23
C LYS A 37 15.53 -12.58 1.00
N ALA A 38 16.56 -12.00 1.61
CA ALA A 38 16.39 -11.10 2.75
C ALA A 38 15.56 -9.85 2.40
N ILE A 39 15.82 -9.22 1.25
CA ILE A 39 15.07 -8.04 0.77
C ILE A 39 13.60 -8.42 0.51
N THR A 40 13.35 -9.54 -0.16
CA THR A 40 11.97 -10.00 -0.43
C THR A 40 11.20 -10.27 0.85
N VAL A 41 11.82 -10.93 1.83
CA VAL A 41 11.20 -11.19 3.14
C VAL A 41 10.96 -9.88 3.90
N ALA A 42 11.91 -8.95 3.88
CA ALA A 42 11.78 -7.65 4.55
C ALA A 42 10.62 -6.82 3.98
N ILE A 43 10.50 -6.74 2.65
CA ILE A 43 9.40 -6.02 1.98
C ILE A 43 8.04 -6.66 2.33
N GLY A 44 7.96 -8.00 2.35
CA GLY A 44 6.74 -8.71 2.72
C GLY A 44 6.30 -8.46 4.16
N ILE A 45 7.23 -8.54 5.11
CA ILE A 45 6.95 -8.27 6.53
C ILE A 45 6.58 -6.79 6.73
N PHE A 46 7.27 -5.87 6.07
CA PHE A 46 6.97 -4.44 6.16
C PHE A 46 5.57 -4.10 5.63
N GLN A 47 5.20 -4.65 4.48
CA GLN A 47 3.87 -4.43 3.91
C GLN A 47 2.77 -5.09 4.75
N ALA A 48 3.05 -6.23 5.41
CA ALA A 48 2.12 -6.84 6.36
C ALA A 48 1.87 -5.93 7.58
N LEU A 49 2.92 -5.28 8.11
CA LEU A 49 2.78 -4.31 9.20
C LEU A 49 1.95 -3.08 8.78
N ILE A 50 2.16 -2.56 7.56
CA ILE A 50 1.34 -1.46 7.04
C ILE A 50 -0.13 -1.88 6.92
N GLY A 51 -0.39 -3.09 6.40
CA GLY A 51 -1.76 -3.61 6.33
C GLY A 51 -2.43 -3.71 7.71
N PHE A 52 -1.66 -4.13 8.71
CA PHE A 52 -2.11 -4.24 10.09
C PHE A 52 -2.40 -2.86 10.74
N GLN A 53 -1.65 -1.83 10.36
CA GLN A 53 -1.93 -0.44 10.74
C GLN A 53 -3.20 0.10 10.07
N VAL A 54 -3.38 -0.15 8.77
CA VAL A 54 -4.58 0.31 8.03
C VAL A 54 -5.86 -0.33 8.57
N MET A 55 -5.80 -1.58 9.03
CA MET A 55 -6.95 -2.23 9.67
C MET A 55 -7.20 -1.83 11.12
N GLY A 56 -6.32 -1.01 11.73
CA GLY A 56 -6.45 -0.52 13.09
C GLY A 56 -6.09 -1.53 14.20
N LEU A 57 -5.37 -2.61 13.87
CA LEU A 57 -4.94 -3.60 14.86
C LEU A 57 -3.63 -3.17 15.55
N VAL A 58 -2.73 -2.48 14.83
CA VAL A 58 -1.56 -1.77 15.41
C VAL A 58 -1.98 -0.31 15.43
N VAL A 59 -2.08 0.25 16.63
CA VAL A 59 -2.16 1.70 16.82
C VAL A 59 -0.82 2.17 17.35
N MET A 60 -0.26 3.22 16.72
CA MET A 60 0.98 3.82 17.20
C MET A 60 0.69 4.61 18.49
N SER A 61 0.97 4.02 19.64
CA SER A 61 0.99 4.73 20.92
C SER A 61 2.39 5.27 21.20
N LYS A 62 2.46 6.39 21.91
CA LYS A 62 3.68 7.19 22.12
C LYS A 62 4.76 6.48 22.94
N GLU A 63 4.46 5.35 23.59
CA GLU A 63 5.38 4.66 24.51
C GLU A 63 5.80 3.24 24.10
N THR A 64 5.13 2.60 23.14
CA THR A 64 5.59 1.32 22.56
C THR A 64 5.30 1.32 21.06
N LEU A 65 6.32 1.05 20.24
CA LEU A 65 6.26 1.08 18.76
C LEU A 65 5.23 0.11 18.14
N VAL A 66 4.49 -0.66 18.95
CA VAL A 66 3.41 -1.57 18.58
C VAL A 66 2.49 -1.72 19.80
N THR A 67 1.41 -0.94 19.89
CA THR A 67 0.34 -1.22 20.87
C THR A 67 -0.76 -2.01 20.14
N LEU A 68 -1.13 -3.17 20.69
CA LEU A 68 -2.34 -3.86 20.24
C LEU A 68 -3.50 -2.93 20.58
N GLY A 69 -4.26 -2.50 19.57
CA GLY A 69 -5.41 -1.62 19.77
C GLY A 69 -6.34 -2.20 20.84
N ASP A 70 -6.89 -1.33 21.70
CA ASP A 70 -7.84 -1.73 22.73
C ASP A 70 -8.96 -2.58 22.13
N LEU A 71 -9.00 -3.85 22.53
CA LEU A 71 -10.05 -4.81 22.19
C LEU A 71 -11.32 -4.52 22.99
N GLU A 72 -11.68 -3.25 23.15
CA GLU A 72 -12.98 -2.90 23.68
C GLU A 72 -14.03 -3.33 22.65
N LEU A 73 -15.01 -4.12 23.11
CA LEU A 73 -16.16 -4.66 22.35
C LEU A 73 -17.00 -3.59 21.61
N SER A 74 -16.63 -2.30 21.69
CA SER A 74 -17.26 -1.17 21.03
C SER A 74 -16.75 -0.89 19.61
N ASN A 75 -15.64 -1.48 19.16
CA ASN A 75 -15.10 -1.20 17.83
C ASN A 75 -15.48 -2.27 16.79
N THR A 76 -16.75 -2.28 16.39
CA THR A 76 -17.31 -3.18 15.36
C THR A 76 -16.48 -3.22 14.06
N LYS A 77 -15.75 -2.15 13.74
CA LYS A 77 -14.89 -2.04 12.56
C LYS A 77 -13.64 -2.92 12.66
N LEU A 78 -13.00 -2.98 13.82
CA LEU A 78 -11.78 -3.79 14.03
C LEU A 78 -12.11 -5.29 14.02
N LEU A 79 -13.22 -5.68 14.67
CA LEU A 79 -13.69 -7.07 14.67
C LEU A 79 -14.03 -7.54 13.25
N LEU A 80 -14.64 -6.67 12.43
CA LEU A 80 -14.95 -6.97 11.04
C LEU A 80 -13.69 -7.07 10.17
N ALA A 81 -12.69 -6.22 10.41
CA ALA A 81 -11.43 -6.27 9.69
C ALA A 81 -10.63 -7.55 10.00
N ILE A 82 -10.61 -7.98 11.27
CA ILE A 82 -10.00 -9.24 11.69
C ILE A 82 -10.77 -10.44 11.12
N ALA A 83 -12.09 -10.44 11.22
CA ALA A 83 -12.94 -11.49 10.66
C ALA A 83 -12.78 -11.58 9.13
N GLY A 84 -12.67 -10.44 8.45
CA GLY A 84 -12.43 -10.37 7.02
C GLY A 84 -11.06 -10.87 6.61
N PHE A 85 -10.01 -10.45 7.31
CA PHE A 85 -8.66 -10.95 7.08
C PHE A 85 -8.59 -12.47 7.27
N CYS A 86 -9.22 -12.99 8.34
CA CYS A 86 -9.29 -14.42 8.61
C CYS A 86 -10.09 -15.17 7.53
N ALA A 87 -11.22 -14.63 7.07
CA ALA A 87 -12.05 -15.21 6.03
C ALA A 87 -11.31 -15.27 4.67
N ILE A 88 -10.64 -14.17 4.27
CA ILE A 88 -9.85 -14.10 3.04
C ILE A 88 -8.67 -15.07 3.12
N SER A 89 -7.95 -15.09 4.24
CA SER A 89 -6.83 -16.01 4.46
C SER A 89 -7.28 -17.47 4.42
N ALA A 90 -8.41 -17.81 5.07
CA ALA A 90 -8.97 -19.16 5.05
C ALA A 90 -9.41 -19.59 3.64
N MET A 91 -10.04 -18.69 2.87
CA MET A 91 -10.40 -18.96 1.47
C MET A 91 -9.17 -19.15 0.59
N LEU A 92 -8.12 -18.34 0.78
CA LEU A 92 -6.90 -18.41 -0.02
C LEU A 92 -6.09 -19.69 0.24
N VAL A 93 -6.02 -20.13 1.50
CA VAL A 93 -5.27 -21.33 1.90
C VAL A 93 -5.99 -22.63 1.50
N LYS A 94 -7.32 -22.68 1.55
CA LYS A 94 -8.09 -23.90 1.23
C LYS A 94 -8.55 -23.98 -0.23
N GLY A 95 -8.72 -22.86 -0.92
CA GLY A 95 -9.41 -22.84 -2.20
C GLY A 95 -8.58 -23.28 -3.40
N GLY A 96 -7.25 -23.09 -3.41
CA GLY A 96 -6.42 -23.33 -4.59
C GLY A 96 -6.86 -22.55 -5.85
N VAL A 97 -7.76 -21.58 -5.70
CA VAL A 97 -8.35 -20.81 -6.81
C VAL A 97 -7.52 -19.56 -7.04
N HIS A 98 -6.99 -19.42 -8.27
CA HIS A 98 -6.33 -18.21 -8.74
C HIS A 98 -7.37 -17.07 -8.82
N GLY A 99 -7.53 -16.31 -7.73
CA GLY A 99 -8.54 -15.25 -7.64
C GLY A 99 -9.22 -15.09 -6.27
N ALA A 100 -8.89 -15.95 -5.29
CA ALA A 100 -9.48 -15.87 -3.94
C ALA A 100 -9.28 -14.51 -3.25
N LEU A 101 -8.17 -13.79 -3.53
CA LEU A 101 -7.96 -12.43 -3.02
C LEU A 101 -9.01 -11.45 -3.56
N LEU A 102 -9.30 -11.50 -4.86
CA LEU A 102 -10.27 -10.61 -5.50
C LEU A 102 -11.70 -10.88 -4.99
N ILE A 103 -12.07 -12.16 -4.92
CA ILE A 103 -13.37 -12.60 -4.38
C ILE A 103 -13.51 -12.16 -2.92
N GLY A 104 -12.43 -12.30 -2.14
CA GLY A 104 -12.36 -11.84 -0.76
C GLY A 104 -12.61 -10.35 -0.60
N ILE A 105 -11.98 -9.51 -1.42
CA ILE A 105 -12.19 -8.05 -1.42
C ILE A 105 -13.64 -7.72 -1.77
N TRP A 106 -14.21 -8.35 -2.81
CA TRP A 106 -15.61 -8.14 -3.20
C TRP A 106 -16.59 -8.54 -2.12
N LEU A 107 -16.39 -9.69 -1.50
CA LEU A 107 -17.24 -10.21 -0.44
C LEU A 107 -17.17 -9.33 0.81
N MET A 108 -15.97 -8.90 1.20
CA MET A 108 -15.78 -7.97 2.33
C MET A 108 -16.34 -6.58 2.04
N ALA A 109 -16.21 -6.07 0.82
CA ALA A 109 -16.85 -4.83 0.40
C ALA A 109 -18.38 -4.94 0.51
N GLY A 110 -18.97 -6.03 0.00
CA GLY A 110 -20.41 -6.28 0.12
C GLY A 110 -20.88 -6.35 1.59
N ILE A 111 -20.16 -7.08 2.44
CA ILE A 111 -20.47 -7.16 3.88
C ILE A 111 -20.35 -5.78 4.55
N SER A 112 -19.37 -4.97 4.17
CA SER A 112 -19.17 -3.62 4.72
C SER A 112 -20.32 -2.66 4.37
N TRP A 113 -20.90 -2.79 3.17
CA TRP A 113 -22.11 -2.05 2.77
C TRP A 113 -23.34 -2.51 3.53
N VAL A 114 -23.52 -3.81 3.73
CA VAL A 114 -24.66 -4.35 4.50
C VAL A 114 -24.60 -3.94 5.97
N LEU A 115 -23.41 -3.88 6.57
CA LEU A 115 -23.22 -3.44 7.95
C LEU A 115 -23.34 -1.91 8.13
N GLY A 116 -23.53 -1.13 7.06
CA GLY A 116 -23.73 0.32 7.12
C GLY A 116 -22.50 1.11 7.60
N ILE A 117 -21.31 0.49 7.58
CA ILE A 117 -20.06 1.09 8.07
C ILE A 117 -19.41 1.98 7.00
N SER A 118 -19.77 1.78 5.73
CA SER A 118 -19.26 2.53 4.58
C SER A 118 -20.42 3.10 3.76
N GLU A 119 -20.43 4.41 3.56
CA GLU A 119 -21.40 5.07 2.67
C GLU A 119 -21.23 4.51 1.25
N PRO A 120 -22.31 4.08 0.57
CA PRO A 120 -22.23 3.63 -0.80
C PRO A 120 -21.73 4.80 -1.67
N PRO A 121 -20.86 4.53 -2.66
CA PRO A 121 -20.26 5.59 -3.47
C PRO A 121 -21.36 6.41 -4.16
N GLN A 122 -21.50 7.68 -3.79
CA GLN A 122 -22.51 8.60 -4.32
C GLN A 122 -22.24 9.05 -5.77
N SER A 123 -21.22 8.51 -6.43
CA SER A 123 -20.94 8.75 -7.85
C SER A 123 -20.16 7.57 -8.42
N ALA A 124 -20.80 6.79 -9.29
CA ALA A 124 -20.18 5.64 -9.97
C ALA A 124 -19.07 6.06 -10.95
N ILE A 125 -19.12 7.30 -11.45
CA ILE A 125 -18.14 7.93 -12.33
C ILE A 125 -17.97 9.38 -11.88
N SER A 126 -16.88 9.65 -11.15
CA SER A 126 -16.30 10.99 -11.16
C SER A 126 -15.47 11.10 -12.44
N MET A 127 -15.74 12.10 -13.28
CA MET A 127 -14.88 12.37 -14.43
C MET A 127 -13.47 12.66 -13.88
N PRO A 128 -12.44 11.87 -14.22
CA PRO A 128 -11.11 12.08 -13.70
C PRO A 128 -10.64 13.48 -14.09
N ARG A 129 -10.27 14.29 -13.10
CA ARG A 129 -9.74 15.64 -13.34
C ARG A 129 -8.34 15.52 -13.91
N PHE A 130 -8.22 15.50 -15.24
CA PHE A 130 -6.94 15.48 -15.97
C PHE A 130 -6.07 16.72 -15.72
N ASP A 131 -6.65 17.79 -15.18
CA ASP A 131 -5.94 19.01 -14.78
C ASP A 131 -4.81 18.73 -13.76
N ALA A 132 -5.05 17.81 -12.82
CA ALA A 132 -4.05 17.39 -11.84
C ALA A 132 -3.00 16.41 -12.42
N ALA A 133 -3.31 15.74 -13.54
CA ALA A 133 -2.40 14.80 -14.19
C ALA A 133 -1.26 15.53 -14.93
N PHE A 134 -1.51 16.75 -15.43
CA PHE A 134 -0.53 17.55 -16.16
C PHE A 134 0.11 18.68 -15.35
N ALA A 135 -0.42 19.02 -14.16
CA ALA A 135 0.18 20.00 -13.26
C ALA A 135 1.42 19.46 -12.50
N VAL A 136 2.31 18.74 -13.19
CA VAL A 136 3.55 18.22 -12.59
C VAL A 136 4.46 19.40 -12.27
N ASP A 137 4.48 19.79 -11.00
CA ASP A 137 5.32 20.89 -10.53
C ASP A 137 6.77 20.41 -10.34
N PHE A 138 7.68 21.00 -11.12
CA PHE A 138 9.13 20.74 -11.08
C PHE A 138 9.88 21.76 -10.21
N SER A 139 9.16 22.63 -9.48
CA SER A 139 9.75 23.68 -8.63
C SER A 139 10.66 23.14 -7.51
N GLY A 140 10.67 21.83 -7.23
CA GLY A 140 11.56 21.19 -6.27
C GLY A 140 12.98 20.88 -6.77
N TRP A 141 13.29 21.04 -8.07
CA TRP A 141 14.62 20.69 -8.63
C TRP A 141 15.65 21.83 -8.53
N THR A 142 15.21 23.08 -8.37
CA THR A 142 16.11 24.24 -8.22
C THR A 142 16.56 24.42 -6.76
N PRO A 143 17.88 24.35 -6.45
CA PRO A 143 18.38 24.66 -5.12
C PRO A 143 18.28 26.17 -4.90
N GLY A 144 17.17 26.64 -4.33
CA GLY A 144 16.97 28.07 -4.04
C GLY A 144 15.55 28.55 -3.74
N SER A 145 14.49 27.79 -4.05
CA SER A 145 13.11 28.18 -3.70
C SER A 145 12.63 27.37 -2.50
N GLY A 146 12.92 27.88 -1.30
CA GLY A 146 12.45 27.28 -0.07
C GLY A 146 10.93 27.32 0.06
N LYS A 147 10.37 26.23 0.58
CA LYS A 147 9.41 26.26 1.70
C LYS A 147 9.56 24.99 2.54
N LEU A 148 10.38 25.11 3.58
CA LEU A 148 10.14 24.43 4.85
C LEU A 148 8.87 25.06 5.45
N GLN A 149 7.76 24.31 5.53
CA GLN A 149 6.56 24.52 6.37
C GLN A 149 5.44 23.62 5.79
N GLY A 150 4.86 22.63 6.47
CA GLY A 150 5.01 22.08 7.81
C GLY A 150 4.17 20.80 7.89
#